data_AF-A0A2M7SGS4-F1
#
_entry.id   AF-A0A2M7SGS4-F1
#
_cell.length_a   1.000
_cell.length_b   1.000
_cell.length_c   1.000
_cell.angle_alpha   90.00
_cell.angle_beta   90.00
_cell.angle_gamma   90.00
#
_symmetry.space_group_name_H-M   'P 1'
#
loop_
_entity.id
_entity.type
_entity.pdbx_description
1 polymer ?
#
loop_
_entity_poly.entity_id
_entity_poly.type
_entity_poly.pdbx_seq_one_letter_code
_entity_poly.pdbx_strand_id
1 'polypeptide(L)'
;TTVPADKIREAARLYAKAEKAAIVYSMGITQHTTGVDNVVSTANLAMLTGNVGKESTGVNPLRGHNNVQGACDVGALPNVYSGYQRVDIEDIRKKFEDAWGVKLPPKPGLTIVETINAAGNSIKALYIMGENPMVSDPDINHVKEQLEKLEFLVVQDIF
;
A
#
# COMPACT_ATOMS: atom_id res chain seq x y z
N THR A 1 26.68 -2.26 -1.28
CA THR A 1 25.92 -3.27 -2.05
C THR A 1 26.68 -4.56 -2.34
N THR A 2 27.93 -4.82 -1.89
CA THR A 2 28.75 -6.05 -2.13
C THR A 2 28.89 -6.58 -3.58
N VAL A 3 28.12 -6.05 -4.54
CA VAL A 3 28.17 -6.37 -5.97
C VAL A 3 29.36 -5.65 -6.61
N PRO A 4 30.18 -6.34 -7.44
CA PRO A 4 31.29 -5.73 -8.16
C PRO A 4 30.85 -4.55 -9.04
N ALA A 5 31.63 -3.46 -9.03
CA ALA A 5 31.28 -2.22 -9.71
C ALA A 5 31.04 -2.41 -11.22
N ASP A 6 31.80 -3.29 -11.87
CA ASP A 6 31.66 -3.54 -13.31
C ASP A 6 30.35 -4.27 -13.65
N LYS A 7 29.85 -5.14 -12.75
CA LYS A 7 28.56 -5.79 -12.92
C LYS A 7 27.40 -4.81 -12.81
N ILE A 8 27.51 -3.81 -11.92
CA ILE A 8 26.52 -2.73 -11.84
C ILE A 8 26.50 -1.92 -13.15
N ARG A 9 27.67 -1.56 -13.67
CA ARG A 9 27.77 -0.81 -14.95
C ARG A 9 27.27 -1.62 -16.14
N GLU A 10 27.55 -2.92 -16.16
CA GLU A 10 27.07 -3.86 -17.19
C GLU A 10 25.54 -3.93 -17.19
N ALA A 11 24.92 -4.18 -16.04
CA ALA A 11 23.47 -4.24 -15.90
C ALA A 11 22.79 -2.91 -16.27
N ALA A 12 23.35 -1.78 -15.82
CA ALA A 12 22.82 -0.45 -16.15
C ALA A 12 22.84 -0.18 -17.66
N ARG A 13 23.95 -0.53 -18.35
CA ARG A 13 24.06 -0.39 -19.81
C ARG A 13 23.13 -1.34 -20.56
N LEU A 14 22.96 -2.56 -20.06
CA LEU A 14 22.05 -3.55 -20.66
C LEU A 14 20.61 -3.02 -20.61
N TYR A 15 20.15 -2.56 -19.45
CA TYR A 15 18.83 -1.98 -19.28
C TYR A 15 18.62 -0.73 -20.14
N ALA A 16 19.58 0.20 -20.12
CA ALA A 16 19.47 1.47 -20.85
C ALA A 16 19.52 1.34 -22.38
N LYS A 17 20.14 0.28 -22.91
CA LYS A 17 20.26 0.04 -24.37
C LYS A 17 19.14 -0.83 -24.94
N ALA A 18 18.33 -1.46 -24.10
CA ALA A 18 17.22 -2.27 -24.58
C ALA A 18 16.16 -1.39 -25.26
N GLU A 19 15.65 -1.84 -26.41
CA GLU A 19 14.57 -1.14 -27.12
C GLU A 19 13.28 -1.11 -26.29
N LYS A 20 13.01 -2.21 -25.56
CA LYS A 20 11.91 -2.36 -24.62
C LYS A 20 12.43 -3.05 -23.37
N ALA A 21 12.23 -2.42 -22.21
CA ALA A 21 12.53 -3.02 -20.92
C ALA A 21 11.41 -2.75 -19.91
N ALA A 22 11.12 -3.75 -19.09
CA ALA A 22 10.17 -3.66 -18.00
C ALA A 22 10.88 -3.93 -16.67
N ILE A 23 10.57 -3.14 -15.65
CA ILE A 23 10.94 -3.44 -14.27
C ILE A 23 9.76 -4.16 -13.64
N VAL A 24 10.02 -5.34 -13.08
CA VAL A 24 9.04 -6.14 -12.36
C VAL A 24 9.57 -6.34 -10.95
N TYR A 25 8.82 -5.93 -9.93
CA TYR A 25 9.26 -6.00 -8.54
C TYR A 25 8.15 -6.44 -7.60
N SER A 26 8.53 -6.87 -6.40
CA SER A 26 7.60 -7.29 -5.33
C SER A 26 8.10 -6.80 -3.97
N MET A 27 7.88 -7.59 -2.92
CA MET A 27 8.17 -7.20 -1.53
C MET A 27 9.66 -7.01 -1.22
N GLY A 28 10.55 -7.55 -2.04
CA GLY A 28 12.00 -7.29 -1.97
C GLY A 28 12.39 -5.83 -2.22
N ILE A 29 11.47 -5.00 -2.71
CA ILE A 29 11.64 -3.55 -2.86
C ILE A 29 10.88 -2.78 -1.78
N THR A 30 9.65 -3.20 -1.47
CA THR A 30 8.72 -2.43 -0.63
C THR A 30 8.87 -2.68 0.88
N GLN A 31 9.24 -3.89 1.31
CA GLN A 31 9.36 -4.24 2.74
C GLN A 31 10.73 -3.88 3.31
N HIS A 32 11.13 -2.62 3.14
CA HIS A 32 12.36 -2.04 3.68
C HIS A 32 12.04 -0.68 4.30
N THR A 33 12.88 -0.22 5.23
CA THR A 33 12.75 1.11 5.84
C THR A 33 12.80 2.24 4.81
N THR A 34 13.43 2.00 3.65
CA THR A 34 13.51 2.91 2.49
C THR A 34 12.63 2.44 1.32
N GLY A 35 11.58 1.66 1.59
CA GLY A 35 10.77 1.02 0.54
C GLY A 35 10.16 2.01 -0.46
N VAL A 36 9.72 3.19 0.01
CA VAL A 36 9.20 4.27 -0.85
C VAL A 36 10.29 4.77 -1.80
N ASP A 37 11.49 5.06 -1.29
CA ASP A 37 12.61 5.53 -2.09
C ASP A 37 13.08 4.49 -3.11
N ASN A 38 13.02 3.21 -2.74
CA ASN A 38 13.34 2.11 -3.65
C ASN A 38 12.34 2.08 -4.83
N VAL A 39 11.04 2.20 -4.56
CA VAL A 39 10.00 2.27 -5.60
C VAL A 39 10.21 3.49 -6.49
N VAL A 40 10.40 4.68 -5.91
CA VAL A 40 10.68 5.91 -6.65
C VAL A 40 11.94 5.75 -7.53
N SER A 41 12.97 5.09 -7.03
CA SER A 41 14.20 4.83 -7.79
C SER A 41 13.95 3.95 -9.01
N THR A 42 13.10 2.91 -8.90
CA THR A 42 12.73 2.09 -10.08
C THR A 42 11.95 2.91 -11.12
N ALA A 43 11.02 3.76 -10.67
CA ALA A 43 10.30 4.69 -11.54
C ALA A 43 11.26 5.66 -12.25
N ASN A 44 12.23 6.21 -11.53
CA ASN A 44 13.23 7.12 -12.10
C ASN A 44 14.06 6.44 -13.20
N LEU A 45 14.46 5.18 -13.03
CA LEU A 45 15.20 4.43 -14.06
C LEU A 45 14.35 4.21 -15.33
N ALA A 46 13.08 3.83 -15.17
CA ALA A 46 12.18 3.64 -16.30
C ALA A 46 11.92 4.95 -17.04
N MET A 47 11.73 6.06 -16.31
CA MET A 47 11.58 7.40 -16.91
C MET A 47 12.84 7.84 -17.64
N LEU A 48 14.03 7.67 -17.03
CA LEU A 48 15.31 8.05 -17.61
C LEU A 48 15.60 7.33 -18.94
N THR A 49 15.15 6.08 -19.06
CA THR A 49 15.35 5.24 -20.24
C THR A 49 14.20 5.29 -21.24
N GLY A 50 13.15 6.06 -20.96
CA GLY A 50 11.97 6.17 -21.83
C GLY A 50 11.15 4.87 -21.94
N ASN A 51 11.23 4.02 -20.92
CA ASN A 51 10.50 2.76 -20.75
C ASN A 51 9.17 2.98 -20.00
N VAL A 52 8.43 4.04 -20.35
CA VAL A 52 7.12 4.39 -19.78
C VAL A 52 6.15 4.72 -20.91
N GLY A 53 4.89 4.30 -20.78
CA GLY A 53 3.84 4.60 -21.76
C GLY A 53 3.95 3.83 -23.08
N LYS A 54 4.73 2.74 -23.12
CA LYS A 54 4.92 1.89 -24.30
C LYS A 54 4.62 0.44 -23.96
N GLU A 55 4.10 -0.30 -24.94
CA GLU A 55 3.83 -1.73 -24.79
C GLU A 55 5.11 -2.51 -24.45
N SER A 56 4.98 -3.50 -23.56
CA SER A 56 6.08 -4.33 -23.06
C SER A 56 7.17 -3.56 -22.29
N THR A 57 6.86 -2.38 -21.76
CA THR A 57 7.74 -1.58 -20.89
C THR A 57 7.05 -1.27 -19.55
N GLY A 58 7.66 -0.44 -18.73
CA GLY A 58 7.03 0.12 -17.53
C GLY A 58 7.56 -0.45 -16.23
N VAL A 59 6.87 -0.04 -15.15
CA VAL A 59 7.21 -0.35 -13.76
C VAL A 59 6.03 -1.11 -13.18
N ASN A 60 6.25 -2.39 -12.92
CA ASN A 60 5.19 -3.36 -12.71
C ASN A 60 5.33 -3.98 -11.30
N PRO A 61 4.66 -3.41 -10.29
CA PRO A 61 4.57 -4.05 -8.98
C PRO A 61 3.73 -5.31 -9.06
N LEU A 62 4.33 -6.46 -8.77
CA LEU A 62 3.62 -7.71 -8.57
C LEU A 62 2.90 -7.66 -7.23
N ARG A 63 1.59 -7.47 -7.28
CA ARG A 63 0.73 -7.52 -6.10
C ARG A 63 0.45 -8.97 -5.71
N GLY A 64 0.39 -9.23 -4.41
CA GLY A 64 0.32 -10.59 -3.86
C GLY A 64 -1.09 -11.20 -3.85
N HIS A 65 -2.02 -10.59 -3.11
CA HIS A 65 -3.37 -11.14 -2.96
C HIS A 65 -4.22 -10.91 -4.22
N ASN A 66 -5.14 -11.85 -4.48
CA ASN A 66 -6.00 -11.88 -5.66
C ASN A 66 -6.80 -10.58 -5.90
N ASN A 67 -7.23 -9.91 -4.82
CA ASN A 67 -8.05 -8.70 -4.93
C ASN A 67 -7.50 -7.49 -4.14
N VAL A 68 -6.20 -7.47 -3.82
CA VAL A 68 -5.61 -6.27 -3.17
C VAL A 68 -5.72 -5.04 -4.07
N GLN A 69 -5.66 -5.22 -5.40
CA GLN A 69 -5.92 -4.15 -6.36
C GLN A 69 -7.36 -3.64 -6.23
N GLY A 70 -8.35 -4.53 -6.32
CA GLY A 70 -9.76 -4.15 -6.24
C GLY A 70 -10.15 -3.54 -4.89
N ALA A 71 -9.61 -4.05 -3.78
CA ALA A 71 -9.81 -3.46 -2.45
C ALA A 71 -9.32 -2.00 -2.40
N CYS A 72 -8.12 -1.72 -2.92
CA CYS A 72 -7.64 -0.35 -3.07
C CYS A 72 -8.54 0.48 -4.01
N ASP A 73 -8.97 -0.09 -5.14
CA ASP A 73 -9.81 0.60 -6.13
C ASP A 73 -11.16 1.02 -5.52
N VAL A 74 -11.74 0.22 -4.63
CA VAL A 74 -13.01 0.56 -3.97
C VAL A 74 -12.85 1.45 -2.73
N GLY A 75 -11.63 1.84 -2.37
CA GLY A 75 -11.38 2.75 -1.26
C GLY A 75 -11.27 2.06 0.10
N ALA A 76 -10.87 0.78 0.16
CA ALA A 76 -10.46 0.12 1.41
C ALA A 76 -9.08 0.63 1.88
N LEU A 77 -8.93 1.96 1.94
CA LEU A 77 -7.72 2.70 2.30
C LEU A 77 -8.17 3.91 3.13
N PRO A 78 -7.40 4.31 4.15
CA PRO A 78 -7.86 5.33 5.10
C PRO A 78 -7.93 6.76 4.51
N ASN A 79 -7.35 7.00 3.34
CA ASN A 79 -7.11 8.34 2.79
C ASN A 79 -7.85 8.62 1.47
N VAL A 80 -8.56 7.65 0.90
CA VAL A 80 -9.26 7.81 -0.39
C VAL A 80 -10.63 7.15 -0.37
N TYR A 81 -11.58 7.72 -1.11
CA TYR A 81 -12.78 7.03 -1.57
C TYR A 81 -12.47 6.15 -2.79
N SER A 82 -13.48 5.41 -3.26
CA SER A 82 -13.39 4.59 -4.47
C SER A 82 -12.88 5.39 -5.68
N GLY A 83 -11.96 4.81 -6.44
CA GLY A 83 -11.28 5.44 -7.57
C GLY A 83 -10.12 6.36 -7.18
N TYR A 84 -9.45 6.10 -6.04
CA TYR A 84 -8.28 6.85 -5.57
C TYR A 84 -8.52 8.35 -5.33
N GLN A 85 -9.74 8.69 -4.90
CA GLN A 85 -10.17 10.06 -4.71
C GLN A 85 -9.95 10.50 -3.27
N ARG A 86 -9.01 11.41 -3.02
CA ARG A 86 -8.63 11.76 -1.65
C ARG A 86 -9.78 12.34 -0.82
N VAL A 87 -9.87 11.90 0.43
CA VAL A 87 -10.92 12.32 1.39
C VAL A 87 -10.78 13.78 1.86
N ASP A 88 -9.56 14.32 1.78
CA ASP A 88 -9.24 15.67 2.23
C ASP A 88 -9.49 16.76 1.16
N ILE A 89 -9.92 16.37 -0.04
CA ILE A 89 -10.34 17.30 -1.10
C ILE A 89 -11.84 17.59 -0.93
N GLU A 90 -12.18 18.87 -0.68
CA GLU A 90 -13.54 19.30 -0.36
C GLU A 90 -14.56 18.95 -1.46
N ASP A 91 -14.27 19.25 -2.73
CA ASP A 91 -15.19 18.98 -3.85
C ASP A 91 -15.46 17.47 -4.01
N ILE A 92 -14.45 16.64 -3.78
CA ILE A 92 -14.58 15.19 -3.82
C ILE A 92 -15.45 14.72 -2.65
N ARG A 93 -15.15 15.18 -1.43
CA ARG A 93 -15.93 14.82 -0.25
C ARG A 93 -17.40 15.21 -0.43
N LYS A 94 -17.67 16.45 -0.89
CA LYS A 94 -19.04 16.93 -1.14
C LYS A 94 -19.80 16.04 -2.12
N LYS A 95 -19.15 15.60 -3.21
CA LYS A 95 -19.75 14.64 -4.15
C LYS A 95 -20.24 13.36 -3.46
N PHE A 96 -19.46 12.80 -2.54
CA PHE A 96 -19.85 11.60 -1.78
C PHE A 96 -20.88 11.91 -0.69
N GLU A 97 -20.80 13.06 -0.03
CA GLU A 97 -21.83 13.51 0.93
C GLU A 97 -23.19 13.66 0.26
N ASP A 98 -23.24 14.27 -0.92
CA ASP A 98 -24.46 14.47 -1.70
C ASP A 98 -25.05 13.12 -2.18
N ALA A 99 -24.18 12.19 -2.61
CA ALA A 99 -24.59 10.86 -3.06
C ALA A 99 -25.10 9.96 -1.91
N TRP A 100 -24.51 10.07 -0.71
CA TRP A 100 -24.82 9.20 0.42
C TRP A 100 -25.79 9.83 1.44
N GLY A 101 -26.07 11.12 1.32
CA GLY A 101 -26.98 11.85 2.21
C GLY A 101 -26.45 12.02 3.64
N VAL A 102 -25.12 11.99 3.83
CA VAL A 102 -24.47 12.09 5.14
C VAL A 102 -23.25 13.00 5.10
N LYS A 103 -22.88 13.58 6.24
CA LYS A 103 -21.60 14.31 6.38
C LYS A 103 -20.44 13.35 6.58
N LEU A 104 -19.33 13.62 5.92
CA LEU A 104 -18.15 12.76 5.90
C LEU A 104 -16.95 13.45 6.57
N PRO A 105 -16.05 12.67 7.20
CA PRO A 105 -14.87 13.24 7.84
C PRO A 105 -13.91 13.84 6.79
N PRO A 106 -13.32 15.01 7.05
CA PRO A 106 -12.42 15.68 6.10
C PRO A 106 -10.95 15.23 6.22
N LYS A 107 -10.65 14.29 7.11
CA LYS A 107 -9.28 13.86 7.43
C LYS A 107 -9.13 12.37 7.14
N PRO A 108 -7.95 11.94 6.64
CA PRO A 108 -7.62 10.53 6.55
C PRO A 108 -7.78 9.81 7.90
N GLY A 109 -8.21 8.55 7.83
CA GLY A 109 -8.18 7.62 8.96
C GLY A 109 -6.77 7.13 9.27
N LEU A 110 -6.70 6.19 10.20
CA LEU A 110 -5.45 5.55 10.61
C LEU A 110 -5.10 4.39 9.66
N THR A 111 -3.80 4.19 9.41
CA THR A 111 -3.29 2.97 8.78
C THR A 111 -3.43 1.77 9.71
N ILE A 112 -3.24 0.55 9.21
CA ILE A 112 -3.33 -0.67 10.04
C ILE A 112 -2.36 -0.65 11.22
N VAL A 113 -1.10 -0.24 11.00
CA VAL A 113 -0.08 -0.15 12.06
C VAL A 113 -0.48 0.89 13.12
N GLU A 114 -0.97 2.05 12.69
CA GLU A 114 -1.46 3.09 13.61
C GLU A 114 -2.72 2.63 14.36
N THR A 115 -3.59 1.87 13.70
CA THR A 115 -4.81 1.29 14.27
C THR A 115 -4.48 0.30 15.38
N ILE A 116 -3.53 -0.62 15.16
CA ILE A 116 -3.07 -1.56 16.19
C ILE A 116 -2.42 -0.81 17.36
N ASN A 117 -1.57 0.20 17.10
CA ASN A 117 -0.99 1.02 18.18
C ASN A 117 -2.05 1.81 18.99
N ALA A 118 -3.15 2.18 18.35
CA ALA A 118 -4.26 2.90 18.97
C ALA A 118 -5.29 1.99 19.64
N ALA A 119 -5.29 0.68 19.36
CA ALA A 119 -6.22 -0.29 19.93
C ALA A 119 -6.07 -0.38 21.45
N GLY A 120 -7.20 -0.38 22.16
CA GLY A 120 -7.26 -0.28 23.62
C GLY A 120 -7.01 1.12 24.19
N ASN A 121 -6.39 2.01 23.42
CA ASN A 121 -6.15 3.40 23.79
C ASN A 121 -7.28 4.29 23.27
N SER A 122 -7.07 4.94 22.12
CA SER A 122 -8.07 5.80 21.45
C SER A 122 -9.07 5.01 20.61
N ILE A 123 -8.74 3.78 20.20
CA ILE A 123 -9.67 2.85 19.55
C ILE A 123 -10.14 1.83 20.58
N LYS A 124 -11.45 1.79 20.82
CA LYS A 124 -12.07 0.85 21.77
C LYS A 124 -12.71 -0.35 21.08
N ALA A 125 -13.09 -0.21 19.82
CA ALA A 125 -13.70 -1.26 19.03
C ALA A 125 -13.00 -1.42 17.69
N LEU A 126 -12.83 -2.67 17.24
CA LEU A 126 -12.26 -2.98 15.94
C LEU A 126 -13.13 -4.02 15.22
N TYR A 127 -13.31 -3.82 13.92
CA TYR A 127 -13.95 -4.80 13.05
C TYR A 127 -12.94 -5.24 11.99
N ILE A 128 -12.48 -6.49 12.12
CA ILE A 128 -11.58 -7.16 11.19
C ILE A 128 -12.40 -8.04 10.26
N MET A 129 -12.21 -7.89 8.94
CA MET A 129 -12.93 -8.63 7.92
C MET A 129 -11.96 -9.28 6.94
N GLY A 130 -11.93 -10.62 6.90
CA GLY A 130 -11.10 -11.39 5.97
C GLY A 130 -9.58 -11.18 6.12
N GLU A 131 -9.12 -10.88 7.34
CA GLU A 131 -7.72 -10.65 7.67
C GLU A 131 -7.41 -11.23 9.06
N ASN A 132 -6.15 -11.61 9.28
CA ASN A 132 -5.68 -12.17 10.55
C ASN A 132 -4.37 -11.51 11.00
N PRO A 133 -4.45 -10.37 11.72
CA PRO A 133 -3.26 -9.65 12.22
C PRO A 133 -2.36 -10.50 13.12
N MET A 134 -2.92 -11.51 13.80
CA MET A 134 -2.14 -12.43 14.63
C MET A 134 -1.22 -13.35 13.82
N VAL A 135 -1.30 -13.33 12.50
CA VAL A 135 -0.43 -14.11 11.59
C VAL A 135 0.29 -13.20 10.60
N SER A 136 -0.39 -12.18 10.08
CA SER A 136 0.14 -11.32 9.02
C SER A 136 1.03 -10.18 9.49
N ASP A 137 0.81 -9.68 10.72
CA ASP A 137 1.44 -8.45 11.17
C ASP A 137 2.77 -8.73 11.89
N PRO A 138 3.74 -7.80 11.80
CA PRO A 138 5.00 -7.91 12.52
C PRO A 138 4.76 -7.74 14.03
N ASP A 139 5.63 -8.36 14.84
CA ASP A 139 5.57 -8.31 16.30
C ASP A 139 4.22 -8.77 16.89
N ILE A 140 3.98 -10.08 16.76
CA ILE A 140 2.75 -10.73 17.25
C ILE A 140 2.46 -10.48 18.73
N ASN A 141 3.50 -10.26 19.55
CA ASN A 141 3.30 -10.01 20.98
C ASN A 141 2.66 -8.64 21.19
N HIS A 142 3.15 -7.62 20.48
CA HIS A 142 2.54 -6.28 20.50
C HIS A 142 1.12 -6.32 19.95
N VAL A 143 0.90 -6.97 18.79
CA VAL A 143 -0.45 -7.10 18.20
C VAL A 143 -1.42 -7.74 19.20
N LYS A 144 -1.03 -8.85 19.81
CA LYS A 144 -1.82 -9.54 20.82
C LYS A 144 -2.18 -8.62 21.99
N GLU A 145 -1.16 -7.95 22.54
CA GLU A 145 -1.34 -7.06 23.70
C GLU A 145 -2.33 -5.93 23.40
N GLN A 146 -2.30 -5.34 22.20
CA GLN A 146 -3.22 -4.27 21.85
C GLN A 146 -4.65 -4.77 21.58
N LEU A 147 -4.79 -5.93 20.93
CA LEU A 147 -6.10 -6.52 20.69
C LEU A 147 -6.81 -6.93 21.99
N GLU A 148 -6.08 -7.41 23.00
CA GLU A 148 -6.64 -7.77 24.32
C GLU A 148 -7.16 -6.56 25.11
N LYS A 149 -6.74 -5.34 24.77
CA LYS A 149 -7.20 -4.10 25.41
C LYS A 149 -8.47 -3.53 24.80
N LEU A 150 -8.94 -4.05 23.66
CA LEU A 150 -10.18 -3.60 23.02
C LEU A 150 -11.38 -3.94 23.90
N GLU A 151 -12.34 -3.03 23.97
CA GLU A 151 -13.62 -3.26 24.64
C GLU A 151 -14.54 -4.15 23.78
N PHE A 152 -14.35 -4.12 22.45
CA PHE A 152 -15.11 -4.92 21.51
C PHE A 152 -14.31 -5.26 20.27
N LEU A 153 -14.32 -6.54 19.87
CA LEU A 153 -13.64 -7.00 18.67
C LEU A 153 -14.59 -7.89 17.86
N VAL A 154 -14.82 -7.53 16.60
CA VAL A 154 -15.51 -8.38 15.63
C VAL A 154 -14.48 -8.94 14.66
N VAL A 155 -14.55 -10.25 14.44
CA VAL A 155 -13.81 -10.94 13.39
C VAL A 155 -14.85 -11.58 12.47
N GLN A 156 -14.89 -11.12 11.22
CA GLN A 156 -15.66 -11.77 10.17
C GLN A 156 -14.68 -12.49 9.26
N ASP A 157 -14.61 -13.80 9.45
CA ASP A 157 -13.82 -14.71 8.63
C ASP A 157 -14.70 -15.88 8.18
N ILE A 158 -14.21 -16.66 7.22
CA ILE A 158 -14.85 -17.89 6.74
C ILE A 158 -14.37 -19.13 7.50
N PHE A 159 -13.45 -18.99 8.46
CA PHE A 159 -12.93 -20.04 9.34
C PHE A 159 -12.88 -19.64 10.82
#